data_AF-A0A959SQN3-F1
#
_entry.id   AF-A0A959SQN3-F1
#
_cell.length_a   1.000
_cell.length_b   1.000
_cell.length_c   1.000
_cell.angle_alpha   90.00
_cell.angle_beta   90.00
_cell.angle_gamma   90.00
#
_symmetry.space_group_name_H-M   'P 1'
#
loop_
_entity.id
_entity.type
_entity.pdbx_description
1 polymer ?
#
loop_
_entity_poly.entity_id
_entity_poly.type
_entity_poly.pdbx_seq_one_letter_code
_entity_poly.pdbx_strand_id
1 'polypeptide(L)' 'RGKVALVGIAKNLEESFFPGDPYPLHIDKRSTSLRLIQQMRNEAHRFGITHHRGKRSKRTVRTGLEDI' A
#
# COMPACT_ATOMS: atom_id res chain seq x y z
N ARG A 1 16.32 -19.59 10.33
CA ARG A 1 15.67 -18.24 10.37
C ARG A 1 15.05 -17.99 9.00
N GLY A 2 13.72 -17.86 8.91
CA GLY A 2 13.02 -17.67 7.64
C GLY A 2 13.41 -16.33 7.02
N LYS A 3 14.02 -16.35 5.83
CA LYS A 3 14.29 -15.13 5.07
C LYS A 3 12.97 -14.67 4.47
N VAL A 4 12.47 -13.52 4.91
CA VAL A 4 11.30 -12.89 4.30
C VAL A 4 11.77 -12.08 3.11
N ALA A 5 11.26 -12.37 1.92
CA ALA A 5 11.48 -11.54 0.76
C ALA A 5 10.65 -10.26 0.90
N LEU A 6 11.32 -9.11 0.87
CA LEU A 6 10.67 -7.81 0.84
C LEU A 6 10.70 -7.31 -0.60
N VAL A 7 9.62 -6.69 -1.06
CA VAL A 7 9.51 -6.14 -2.42
C VAL A 7 8.73 -4.82 -2.37
N GLY A 8 9.26 -3.80 -3.04
CA GLY A 8 8.60 -2.50 -3.21
C GLY A 8 8.11 -2.32 -4.65
N ILE A 9 6.94 -1.73 -4.85
CA ILE A 9 6.41 -1.43 -6.19
C ILE A 9 6.11 0.06 -6.35
N ALA A 10 6.61 0.63 -7.43
CA ALA A 10 6.30 1.99 -7.83
C ALA A 10 4.89 2.09 -8.41
N LYS A 11 4.17 3.17 -8.08
CA LYS A 11 2.76 3.34 -8.44
C LYS A 11 2.52 3.50 -9.95
N ASN A 12 3.48 4.04 -10.69
CA ASN A 12 3.33 4.46 -12.09
C ASN A 12 4.15 3.64 -13.10
N LEU A 13 5.31 3.10 -12.71
CA LEU A 13 6.19 2.35 -13.63
C LEU A 13 6.10 0.83 -13.46
N GLU A 14 5.40 0.34 -12.42
CA GLU A 14 5.23 -1.09 -12.14
C GLU A 14 6.55 -1.87 -11.98
N GLU A 15 7.62 -1.13 -11.71
CA GLU A 15 8.93 -1.65 -11.35
C GLU A 15 8.90 -2.26 -9.95
N SER A 16 9.39 -3.50 -9.86
CA SER A 16 9.58 -4.23 -8.61
C SER A 16 11.00 -4.05 -8.11
N PHE A 17 11.15 -3.50 -6.91
CA PHE A 17 12.44 -3.24 -6.27
C PHE A 17 12.70 -4.26 -5.17
N PHE A 18 13.83 -4.95 -5.25
CA PHE A 18 14.31 -5.80 -4.16
C PHE A 18 15.25 -4.98 -3.25
N PRO A 19 15.16 -5.15 -1.92
CA PRO A 19 16.07 -4.50 -1.00
C PRO A 19 17.49 -5.01 -1.24
N GLY A 20 18.38 -4.10 -1.63
CA GLY A 20 19.79 -4.40 -1.94
C GLY A 20 20.10 -4.55 -3.43
N ASP A 21 19.10 -4.48 -4.32
CA ASP A 21 19.31 -4.46 -5.77
C ASP A 21 18.98 -3.06 -6.33
N PRO A 22 19.94 -2.34 -6.95
CA PRO A 22 19.70 -1.04 -7.54
C PRO A 22 18.91 -1.10 -8.86
N TYR A 23 18.76 -2.29 -9.47
CA TYR A 23 18.07 -2.42 -10.76
C TYR A 23 16.59 -2.82 -10.57
N PRO A 24 15.65 -2.03 -11.11
CA PRO A 24 14.23 -2.37 -11.06
C PRO A 24 13.90 -3.58 -11.94
N LEU A 25 13.22 -4.57 -11.38
CA LEU A 25 12.68 -5.68 -12.17
C LEU A 25 11.43 -5.20 -12.92
N HIS A 26 11.48 -5.25 -14.24
CA HIS A 26 10.33 -4.99 -15.10
C HIS A 26 9.47 -6.23 -15.22
N ILE A 27 8.24 -6.17 -14.73
CA ILE A 27 7.24 -7.22 -14.92
C ILE A 27 6.42 -6.87 -16.16
N ASP A 28 6.15 -7.86 -17.02
CA ASP A 28 5.30 -7.64 -18.20
C ASP A 28 3.91 -7.13 -17.78
N LYS A 29 3.49 -6.00 -18.38
CA LYS A 29 2.21 -5.33 -18.14
C LYS A 29 0.99 -6.22 -18.40
N ARG A 30 1.13 -7.25 -19.22
CA ARG A 30 0.08 -8.22 -19.57
C ARG A 30 0.07 -9.43 -18.64
N SER A 31 1.06 -9.56 -17.75
CA SER A 31 1.14 -10.72 -16.86
C SER A 31 0.05 -10.70 -15.79
N THR A 32 -0.53 -11.87 -15.51
CA THR A 32 -1.49 -12.06 -14.42
C THR A 32 -0.86 -11.79 -13.06
N SER A 33 0.43 -12.10 -12.90
CA SER A 33 1.21 -11.82 -11.69
C SER A 33 1.21 -10.34 -11.34
N LEU A 34 1.40 -9.45 -12.32
CA LEU A 34 1.36 -8.02 -12.08
C LEU A 34 -0.02 -7.54 -11.62
N ARG A 35 -1.09 -8.07 -12.22
CA ARG A 35 -2.48 -7.73 -11.82
C ARG A 35 -2.75 -8.10 -10.36
N LEU A 36 -2.27 -9.27 -9.92
CA LEU A 36 -2.41 -9.70 -8.52
C LEU A 36 -1.68 -8.75 -7.57
N ILE A 37 -0.44 -8.38 -7.90
CA ILE A 37 0.34 -7.48 -7.03
C ILE A 37 -0.26 -6.07 -6.99
N GLN A 38 -0.77 -5.57 -8.12
CA GLN A 38 -1.53 -4.32 -8.16
C GLN A 38 -2.77 -4.35 -7.27
N GLN A 39 -3.51 -5.47 -7.27
CA GLN A 39 -4.68 -5.64 -6.41
C GLN A 39 -4.30 -5.59 -4.94
N MET A 40 -3.21 -6.27 -4.54
CA MET A 40 -2.69 -6.21 -3.17
C MET A 40 -2.28 -4.79 -2.77
N ARG A 41 -1.58 -4.06 -3.64
CA ARG A 41 -1.21 -2.65 -3.41
C ARG A 41 -2.44 -1.76 -3.24
N ASN A 42 -3.44 -1.92 -4.10
CA ASN A 42 -4.67 -1.13 -4.06
C ASN A 42 -5.44 -1.40 -2.76
N GLU A 43 -5.45 -2.64 -2.29
CA GLU A 43 -6.09 -3.01 -1.02
C GLU A 43 -5.33 -2.44 0.18
N ALA A 44 -4.00 -2.52 0.20
CA ALA A 44 -3.18 -1.89 1.24
C ALA A 44 -3.41 -0.37 1.30
N HIS A 45 -3.50 0.28 0.14
CA HIS A 45 -3.79 1.71 0.04
C HIS A 45 -5.22 2.06 0.49
N ARG A 46 -6.23 1.27 0.07
CA ARG A 46 -7.63 1.41 0.50
C ARG A 46 -7.74 1.27 2.01
N PHE A 47 -7.12 0.24 2.57
CA PHE A 47 -7.10 -0.03 4.00
C PHE A 47 -6.47 1.13 4.77
N GLY A 48 -5.28 1.59 4.37
CA GLY A 48 -4.59 2.71 5.01
C GLY A 48 -5.44 3.99 5.02
N ILE A 49 -6.03 4.36 3.88
CA ILE A 49 -6.90 5.53 3.79
C ILE A 49 -8.14 5.37 4.69
N THR A 50 -8.80 4.21 4.63
CA THR A 50 -10.03 3.95 5.39
C THR A 50 -9.76 3.97 6.89
N HIS A 51 -8.66 3.36 7.32
CA HIS A 51 -8.24 3.35 8.72
C HIS A 51 -7.96 4.76 9.24
N HIS A 52 -7.20 5.56 8.49
CA HIS A 52 -6.93 6.95 8.86
C HIS A 52 -8.18 7.84 8.83
N ARG A 53 -9.09 7.64 7.87
CA ARG A 53 -10.40 8.34 7.83
C ARG A 53 -11.26 8.01 9.04
N GLY A 54 -11.34 6.74 9.44
CA GLY A 54 -12.07 6.31 10.65
C GLY A 54 -11.47 6.90 11.93
N LYS A 55 -10.14 6.91 12.06
CA LYS A 55 -9.44 7.54 13.19
C LYS A 55 -9.70 9.06 13.25
N ARG A 56 -9.73 9.74 12.10
CA ARG A 56 -10.05 11.17 12.00
C ARG A 56 -11.51 11.45 12.35
N SER A 57 -12.45 10.68 11.83
CA SER A 57 -13.88 10.82 12.14
C SER A 57 -14.16 10.62 13.63
N LYS A 58 -13.58 9.59 14.26
CA LYS A 58 -13.69 9.39 15.71
C LYS A 58 -13.11 10.54 16.53
N ARG A 59 -12.03 11.18 16.07
CA ARG A 59 -11.47 12.39 16.70
C ARG A 59 -12.40 13.59 16.55
N THR A 60 -13.04 13.77 15.39
CA THR A 60 -13.99 14.86 15.14
C THR A 60 -15.27 14.72 15.99
N VAL A 61 -15.77 13.50 16.20
CA VAL A 61 -16.91 13.27 17.10
C VAL A 61 -16.56 13.60 18.56
N ARG A 62 -15.31 13.35 18.96
CA ARG A 62 -14.82 13.69 20.30
C ARG A 62 -14.80 15.20 20.55
N THR A 63 -14.33 15.98 19.58
CA THR A 63 -14.26 17.44 19.72
C THR A 63 -15.62 18.12 19.73
N GLY A 64 -16.61 17.60 18.98
CA GLY A 64 -17.95 18.20 18.93
C GLY A 64 -18.80 18.01 20.19
N LEU A 65 -18.43 17.09 21.10
CA LEU A 65 -19.09 16.86 22.39
C LEU A 65 -18.33 17.47 23.58
N GLU A 66 -17.08 17.89 23.39
CA GLU A 66 -16.30 18.59 24.42
C GLU A 66 -16.63 20.11 24.46
N ASP A 67 -17.38 20.61 23.46
CA ASP A 67 -17.82 22.02 23.34
C ASP A 67 -19.31 22.25 23.75
N ILE A 68 -19.96 21.29 24.43
CA ILE A 68 -21.28 21.43 25.08
C ILE A 68 -21.13 21.16 26.57
#